data_AF-A0A3N5K4X4-F1
#
_entry.id   AF-A0A3N5K4X4-F1
#
_cell.length_a   1.000
_cell.length_b   1.000
_cell.length_c   1.000
_cell.angle_alpha   90.00
_cell.angle_beta   90.00
_cell.angle_gamma   90.00
#
_symmetry.space_group_name_H-M   'P 1'
#
loop_
_entity.id
_entity.type
_entity.pdbx_description
1 polymer ?
#
loop_
_entity_poly.entity_id
_entity_poly.type
_entity_poly.pdbx_seq_one_letter_code
_entity_poly.pdbx_strand_id
1 'polypeptide(L)'
;MVGPSQRVDTRSTAMHQPTRTSPGRRASAVAGLAAVIVLLGACASTPPAPPTASLNAARQAISTAEQSDARQYASAELDEANEKLAMANRAVTTESMVEADRFARESRVVAELASARTESAKAAEINAEMGRGADALLEEMQRQGDQQ
;
A
#
# COMPACT_ATOMS: atom_id res chain seq x y z
N MET A 1 13.13 -114.27 20.20
CA MET A 1 11.82 -114.35 19.53
C MET A 1 11.38 -112.91 19.25
N VAL A 2 11.48 -112.47 17.99
CA VAL A 2 10.33 -112.14 17.11
C VAL A 2 9.39 -111.13 17.77
N GLY A 3 9.14 -109.92 17.29
CA GLY A 3 9.36 -109.30 15.98
C GLY A 3 8.80 -107.86 16.04
N PRO A 4 8.88 -107.11 14.93
CA PRO A 4 8.92 -105.65 14.91
C PRO A 4 7.55 -105.02 14.60
N SER A 5 7.41 -103.70 14.77
CA SER A 5 6.87 -102.88 13.68
C SER A 5 7.08 -101.39 13.93
N GLN A 6 7.82 -100.78 13.00
CA GLN A 6 7.83 -99.35 12.72
C GLN A 6 6.43 -98.85 12.36
N ARG A 7 6.13 -97.61 12.73
CA ARG A 7 5.35 -96.70 11.87
C ARG A 7 5.92 -95.29 11.95
N VAL A 8 6.15 -94.75 10.77
CA VAL A 8 6.65 -93.43 10.46
C VAL A 8 5.48 -92.43 10.46
N ASP A 9 5.83 -91.15 10.55
CA ASP A 9 5.18 -89.98 9.95
C ASP A 9 4.16 -89.17 10.77
N THR A 10 4.60 -87.98 11.21
CA THR A 10 4.42 -86.68 10.52
C THR A 10 4.07 -85.49 11.43
N ARG A 11 4.56 -84.31 11.02
CA ARG A 11 4.23 -82.92 11.44
C ARG A 11 4.95 -82.46 12.72
N SER A 12 6.04 -81.68 12.68
CA SER A 12 6.31 -80.41 11.97
C SER A 12 5.21 -79.37 12.14
N THR A 13 5.25 -78.61 13.24
CA THR A 13 5.36 -77.13 13.21
C THR A 13 5.45 -76.59 14.64
N ALA A 14 6.62 -76.08 15.00
CA ALA A 14 6.75 -75.04 16.02
C ALA A 14 7.09 -73.75 15.28
N MET A 15 6.24 -72.73 15.41
CA MET A 15 6.69 -71.33 15.47
C MET A 15 5.52 -70.44 15.88
N HIS A 16 5.60 -69.97 17.12
CA HIS A 16 4.85 -68.84 17.62
C HIS A 16 5.16 -67.61 16.78
N GLN A 17 4.12 -66.88 16.38
CA GLN A 17 4.23 -65.59 15.73
C GLN A 17 3.50 -64.55 16.60
N PRO A 18 4.18 -63.52 17.12
CA PRO A 18 3.50 -62.44 17.82
C PRO A 18 2.70 -61.60 16.82
N THR A 19 1.44 -61.35 17.18
CA THR A 19 0.51 -60.51 16.44
C THR A 19 1.04 -59.07 16.35
N ARG A 20 1.50 -58.67 15.15
CA ARG A 20 1.71 -57.26 14.80
C ARG A 20 0.34 -56.61 14.64
N THR A 21 -0.17 -56.02 15.71
CA THR A 21 -1.30 -55.09 15.63
C THR A 21 -0.85 -53.84 14.89
N SER A 22 -1.41 -53.59 13.71
CA SER A 22 -1.19 -52.38 12.93
C SER A 22 -2.23 -51.33 13.31
N PRO A 23 -1.89 -50.26 14.05
CA PRO A 23 -2.69 -49.06 14.05
C PRO A 23 -2.24 -48.21 12.87
N GLY A 24 -3.16 -47.63 12.10
CA GLY A 24 -2.73 -46.49 11.28
C GLY A 24 -3.55 -46.11 10.07
N ARG A 25 -4.44 -46.95 9.54
CA ARG A 25 -5.22 -46.56 8.35
C ARG A 25 -6.19 -45.39 8.61
N ARG A 26 -6.58 -45.14 9.86
CA ARG A 26 -7.43 -43.99 10.24
C ARG A 26 -6.64 -42.74 10.64
N ALA A 27 -5.38 -42.90 11.05
CA ALA A 27 -4.51 -41.77 11.39
C ALA A 27 -4.02 -41.03 10.12
N SER A 28 -3.85 -41.74 9.00
CA SER A 28 -3.42 -41.15 7.73
C SER A 28 -4.47 -40.25 7.06
N ALA A 29 -5.77 -40.49 7.29
CA ALA A 29 -6.83 -39.70 6.67
C ALA A 29 -7.01 -38.32 7.34
N VAL A 30 -6.84 -38.24 8.67
CA VAL A 30 -6.97 -36.98 9.42
C VAL A 30 -5.75 -36.08 9.20
N ALA A 31 -4.56 -36.66 9.07
CA ALA A 31 -3.33 -35.91 8.77
C ALA A 31 -3.33 -35.29 7.36
N GLY A 32 -3.91 -35.98 6.36
CA GLY A 32 -4.02 -35.46 4.99
C GLY A 32 -4.96 -34.27 4.86
N LEU A 33 -6.09 -34.27 5.59
CA LEU A 33 -7.06 -33.18 5.54
C LEU A 33 -6.55 -31.90 6.22
N ALA A 34 -5.82 -32.02 7.32
CA ALA A 34 -5.20 -30.88 8.01
C ALA A 34 -4.12 -30.20 7.16
N ALA A 35 -3.32 -30.96 6.40
CA ALA A 35 -2.30 -30.41 5.50
C ALA A 35 -2.89 -29.57 4.36
N VAL A 36 -4.05 -29.96 3.82
CA VAL A 36 -4.75 -29.21 2.76
C VAL A 36 -5.28 -27.87 3.28
N ILE A 37 -5.80 -27.83 4.51
CA ILE A 37 -6.31 -26.59 5.12
C ILE A 37 -5.18 -25.58 5.40
N VAL A 38 -4.01 -26.05 5.84
CA VAL A 38 -2.82 -25.19 6.05
C VAL A 38 -2.30 -24.61 4.73
N LEU A 39 -2.31 -25.39 3.65
CA LEU A 39 -1.88 -24.93 2.32
C LEU A 39 -2.84 -23.89 1.71
N LEU A 40 -4.14 -23.96 2.04
CA LEU A 40 -5.14 -22.97 1.59
C LEU A 40 -5.05 -21.63 2.35
N GLY A 41 -4.51 -21.62 3.58
CA GLY A 41 -4.30 -20.39 4.36
C GLY A 41 -3.03 -19.61 3.99
N ALA A 42 -2.09 -20.22 3.26
CA ALA A 42 -0.82 -19.60 2.89
C ALA A 42 -0.97 -18.47 1.85
N CYS A 43 -1.98 -18.52 0.99
CA CYS A 43 -2.20 -17.49 -0.05
C CYS A 43 -2.76 -16.16 0.47
N ALA A 44 -3.07 -16.03 1.76
CA ALA A 44 -3.56 -14.79 2.37
C ALA A 44 -2.50 -14.04 3.19
N SER A 45 -1.26 -14.56 3.22
CA SER A 45 -0.21 -14.11 4.16
C SER A 45 0.92 -13.31 3.53
N THR A 46 0.84 -12.96 2.24
CA THR A 46 1.76 -11.97 1.66
C THR A 46 1.35 -10.57 2.11
N PRO A 47 2.20 -9.83 2.85
CA PRO A 47 1.93 -8.45 3.20
C PRO A 47 1.63 -7.65 1.92
N PRO A 48 0.61 -6.78 1.92
CA PRO A 48 0.35 -5.92 0.77
C PRO A 48 1.63 -5.15 0.41
N ALA A 49 1.93 -5.07 -0.89
CA ALA A 49 3.09 -4.30 -1.35
C ALA A 49 2.92 -2.81 -1.00
N PRO A 50 4.02 -2.06 -0.80
CA PRO A 50 3.95 -0.61 -0.58
C PRO A 50 3.19 0.11 -1.71
N PRO A 51 2.42 1.18 -1.39
CA PRO A 51 1.64 1.94 -2.36
C PRO A 51 2.52 2.91 -3.17
N THR A 52 3.52 2.37 -3.87
CA THR A 52 4.57 3.14 -4.58
C THR A 52 4.00 4.13 -5.58
N ALA A 53 2.93 3.77 -6.30
CA ALA A 53 2.27 4.67 -7.26
C ALA A 53 1.70 5.92 -6.56
N SER A 54 0.94 5.74 -5.47
CA SER A 54 0.37 6.84 -4.69
C SER A 54 1.45 7.72 -4.06
N LEU A 55 2.52 7.12 -3.53
CA LEU A 55 3.65 7.86 -2.95
C LEU A 55 4.39 8.71 -4.00
N ASN A 56 4.61 8.16 -5.19
CA ASN A 56 5.25 8.91 -6.27
C ASN A 56 4.36 10.03 -6.80
N ALA A 57 3.05 9.79 -6.93
CA ALA A 57 2.09 10.82 -7.31
C ALA A 57 2.05 11.98 -6.29
N ALA A 58 2.09 11.68 -5.00
CA ALA A 58 2.16 12.68 -3.94
C ALA A 58 3.44 13.53 -4.03
N ARG A 59 4.61 12.89 -4.17
CA ARG A 59 5.89 13.58 -4.34
C ARG A 59 5.91 14.49 -5.56
N GLN A 60 5.36 14.01 -6.68
CA GLN A 60 5.27 14.78 -7.91
C GLN A 60 4.37 16.01 -7.73
N ALA A 61 3.19 15.84 -7.13
CA ALA A 61 2.28 16.95 -6.88
C ALA A 61 2.89 18.00 -5.93
N ILE A 62 3.59 17.59 -4.87
CA ILE A 62 4.34 18.53 -4.00
C ILE A 62 5.39 19.28 -4.81
N SER A 63 6.17 18.59 -5.63
CA SER A 63 7.19 19.24 -6.47
C SER A 63 6.57 20.24 -7.45
N THR A 64 5.41 19.94 -8.03
CA THR A 64 4.66 20.88 -8.87
C THR A 64 4.17 22.10 -8.09
N ALA A 65 3.67 21.91 -6.86
CA ALA A 65 3.25 23.01 -5.98
C ALA A 65 4.44 23.90 -5.61
N GLU A 66 5.60 23.32 -5.28
CA GLU A 66 6.81 24.09 -5.00
C GLU A 66 7.28 24.90 -6.22
N GLN A 67 7.28 24.28 -7.40
CA GLN A 67 7.64 24.95 -8.66
C GLN A 67 6.66 26.06 -9.05
N SER A 68 5.42 26.00 -8.59
CA SER A 68 4.44 27.07 -8.81
C SER A 68 4.56 28.22 -7.81
N ASP A 69 5.54 28.20 -6.89
CA ASP A 69 5.75 29.16 -5.79
C ASP A 69 4.74 29.02 -4.63
N ALA A 70 4.18 27.83 -4.40
CA ALA A 70 3.23 27.63 -3.30
C ALA A 70 3.77 27.98 -1.91
N ARG A 71 5.10 27.99 -1.70
CA ARG A 71 5.67 28.49 -0.43
C ARG A 71 5.30 29.94 -0.13
N GLN A 72 5.13 30.76 -1.17
CA GLN A 72 4.78 32.17 -1.03
C GLN A 72 3.27 32.37 -0.95
N TYR A 73 2.49 31.63 -1.73
CA TYR A 73 1.07 31.90 -1.93
C TYR A 73 0.12 30.92 -1.24
N ALA A 74 0.59 29.72 -0.86
CA ALA A 74 -0.21 28.63 -0.28
C ALA A 74 0.64 27.78 0.70
N SER A 75 1.38 28.44 1.60
CA SER A 75 2.32 27.78 2.51
C SER A 75 1.65 26.77 3.42
N ALA A 76 0.46 27.09 3.95
CA ALA A 76 -0.29 26.20 4.83
C ALA A 76 -0.65 24.88 4.15
N GLU A 77 -1.17 24.91 2.92
CA GLU A 77 -1.49 23.70 2.17
C GLU A 77 -0.22 22.93 1.78
N LEU A 78 0.86 23.62 1.39
CA LEU A 78 2.11 22.95 1.07
C LEU A 78 2.71 22.23 2.30
N ASP A 79 2.63 22.84 3.48
CA ASP A 79 3.08 22.23 4.74
C ASP A 79 2.22 21.01 5.09
N GLU A 80 0.89 21.13 4.96
CA GLU A 80 -0.03 20.00 5.17
C GLU A 80 0.26 18.84 4.20
N ALA A 81 0.50 19.12 2.91
CA ALA A 81 0.84 18.10 1.92
C ALA A 81 2.13 17.35 2.31
N ASN A 82 3.15 18.07 2.79
CA ASN A 82 4.40 17.48 3.27
C ASN A 82 4.19 16.64 4.54
N GLU A 83 3.38 17.11 5.49
CA GLU A 83 3.04 16.37 6.69
C GLU A 83 2.34 15.04 6.34
N LYS A 84 1.36 15.08 5.43
CA LYS A 84 0.65 13.89 4.96
C LYS A 84 1.59 12.91 4.25
N LEU A 85 2.53 13.39 3.44
CA LEU A 85 3.55 12.52 2.84
C LEU A 85 4.46 11.89 3.91
N ALA A 86 4.83 12.64 4.94
CA ALA A 86 5.60 12.09 6.06
C ALA A 86 4.81 11.02 6.85
N MET A 87 3.51 11.23 7.07
CA MET A 87 2.60 10.21 7.63
C MET A 87 2.54 8.97 6.74
N ALA A 88 2.43 9.14 5.43
CA ALA A 88 2.43 8.03 4.48
C ALA A 88 3.71 7.19 4.55
N ASN A 89 4.88 7.85 4.54
CA ASN A 89 6.17 7.16 4.66
C ASN A 89 6.31 6.43 6.01
N ARG A 90 5.85 7.03 7.12
CA ARG A 90 5.83 6.37 8.43
C ARG A 90 4.94 5.11 8.42
N ALA A 91 3.77 5.20 7.80
CA ALA A 91 2.86 4.05 7.68
C ALA A 91 3.46 2.91 6.85
N VAL A 92 4.27 3.21 5.82
CA VAL A 92 5.05 2.18 5.11
C VAL A 92 6.04 1.49 6.05
N THR A 93 6.75 2.24 6.90
CA THR A 93 7.71 1.68 7.87
C THR A 93 7.04 0.80 8.92
N THR A 94 5.79 1.11 9.30
CA THR A 94 4.99 0.30 10.25
C THR A 94 4.12 -0.74 9.55
N GLU A 95 4.38 -1.04 8.27
CA GLU A 95 3.65 -2.00 7.44
C GLU A 95 2.13 -1.76 7.29
N SER A 96 1.68 -0.53 7.59
CA SER A 96 0.27 -0.10 7.47
C SER A 96 -0.01 0.42 6.05
N MET A 97 -0.05 -0.49 5.06
CA MET A 97 -0.11 -0.09 3.65
C MET A 97 -1.40 0.62 3.24
N VAL A 98 -2.53 0.27 3.86
CA VAL A 98 -3.83 0.94 3.61
C VAL A 98 -3.78 2.40 4.10
N GLU A 99 -3.18 2.64 5.27
CA GLU A 99 -3.02 3.99 5.79
C GLU A 99 -1.98 4.78 4.99
N ALA A 100 -0.87 4.15 4.61
CA ALA A 100 0.14 4.75 3.75
C ALA A 100 -0.47 5.25 2.43
N ASP A 101 -1.31 4.43 1.82
CA ASP A 101 -1.99 4.72 0.56
C ASP A 101 -3.04 5.84 0.72
N ARG A 102 -3.78 5.86 1.84
CA ARG A 102 -4.68 6.97 2.19
C ARG A 102 -3.91 8.28 2.36
N PHE A 103 -2.88 8.31 3.20
CA PHE A 103 -2.12 9.52 3.45
C PHE A 103 -1.40 10.03 2.19
N ALA A 104 -0.91 9.15 1.33
CA ALA A 104 -0.31 9.54 0.06
C ALA A 104 -1.33 10.20 -0.88
N ARG A 105 -2.56 9.68 -0.97
CA ARG A 105 -3.64 10.33 -1.74
C ARG A 105 -4.04 11.68 -1.16
N GLU A 106 -4.18 11.77 0.17
CA GLU A 106 -4.48 13.03 0.85
C GLU A 106 -3.38 14.07 0.55
N SER A 107 -2.12 13.70 0.70
CA SER A 107 -0.96 14.53 0.36
C SER A 107 -1.02 15.06 -1.07
N ARG A 108 -1.32 14.18 -2.04
CA ARG A 108 -1.46 14.57 -3.44
C ARG A 108 -2.55 15.63 -3.64
N VAL A 109 -3.75 15.40 -3.11
CA VAL A 109 -4.89 16.32 -3.28
C VAL A 109 -4.62 17.67 -2.62
N VAL A 110 -3.98 17.67 -1.46
CA VAL A 110 -3.59 18.91 -0.77
C VAL A 110 -2.52 19.68 -1.55
N ALA A 111 -1.55 18.99 -2.17
CA ALA A 111 -0.55 19.64 -3.03
C ALA A 111 -1.16 20.21 -4.33
N GLU A 112 -2.14 19.52 -4.92
CA GLU A 112 -2.92 20.03 -6.04
C GLU A 112 -3.72 21.28 -5.64
N LEU A 113 -4.31 21.28 -4.43
CA LEU A 113 -4.96 22.47 -3.85
C LEU A 113 -3.97 23.64 -3.67
N ALA A 114 -2.77 23.37 -3.16
CA ALA A 114 -1.73 24.40 -3.00
C ALA A 114 -1.35 25.02 -4.34
N SER A 115 -1.22 24.21 -5.39
CA SER A 115 -0.94 24.66 -6.75
C SER A 115 -2.07 25.56 -7.28
N ALA A 116 -3.32 25.11 -7.18
CA ALA A 116 -4.48 25.87 -7.66
C ALA A 116 -4.66 27.20 -6.92
N ARG A 117 -4.45 27.23 -5.60
CA ARG A 117 -4.48 28.46 -4.81
C ARG A 117 -3.40 29.43 -5.24
N THR A 118 -2.21 28.92 -5.52
CA THR A 118 -1.08 29.73 -5.96
C THR A 118 -1.35 30.37 -7.31
N GLU A 119 -1.82 29.60 -8.28
CA GLU A 119 -2.21 30.10 -9.59
C GLU A 119 -3.32 31.16 -9.48
N SER A 120 -4.32 30.92 -8.63
CA SER A 120 -5.40 31.89 -8.36
C SER A 120 -4.87 33.19 -7.74
N ALA A 121 -3.93 33.11 -6.80
CA ALA A 121 -3.37 34.29 -6.15
C ALA A 121 -2.55 35.14 -7.15
N LYS A 122 -1.72 34.49 -7.96
CA LYS A 122 -0.95 35.16 -9.03
C LYS A 122 -1.87 35.84 -10.05
N ALA A 123 -2.95 35.17 -10.45
CA ALA A 123 -3.92 35.75 -11.37
C ALA A 123 -4.61 36.99 -10.77
N ALA A 124 -4.94 36.97 -9.47
CA ALA A 124 -5.51 38.11 -8.78
C ALA A 124 -4.55 39.30 -8.72
N GLU A 125 -3.25 39.05 -8.46
CA GLU A 125 -2.21 40.09 -8.46
C GLU A 125 -2.05 40.73 -9.85
N ILE A 126 -1.99 39.91 -10.91
CA ILE A 126 -1.91 40.39 -12.30
C ILE A 126 -3.12 41.24 -12.65
N ASN A 127 -4.33 40.83 -12.27
CA ASN A 127 -5.54 41.60 -12.52
C ASN A 127 -5.51 42.96 -11.79
N ALA A 128 -5.00 43.00 -10.56
CA ALA A 128 -4.84 44.23 -9.80
C ALA A 128 -3.79 45.17 -10.42
N GLU A 129 -2.68 44.64 -10.93
CA GLU A 129 -1.68 45.39 -11.70
C GLU A 129 -2.29 46.02 -12.96
N MET A 130 -3.04 45.22 -13.74
CA MET A 130 -3.73 45.71 -14.95
C MET A 130 -4.73 46.83 -14.65
N GLY A 131 -5.52 46.69 -13.58
CA GLY A 131 -6.46 47.71 -13.13
C GLY A 131 -5.75 49.03 -12.78
N ARG A 132 -4.68 48.96 -11.97
CA ARG A 132 -3.85 50.13 -11.64
C ARG A 132 -3.27 50.80 -12.88
N GLY A 133 -2.84 50.03 -13.87
CA GLY A 133 -2.34 50.55 -15.14
C GLY A 133 -3.42 51.28 -15.93
N ALA A 134 -4.64 50.74 -15.98
CA ALA A 134 -5.78 51.40 -16.64
C ALA A 134 -6.16 52.71 -15.95
N ASP A 135 -6.21 52.73 -14.62
CA ASP A 135 -6.52 53.94 -13.84
C ASP A 135 -5.48 55.05 -14.07
N ALA A 136 -4.19 54.70 -14.09
CA ALA A 136 -3.12 55.65 -14.36
C ALA A 136 -3.22 56.27 -15.77
N LEU A 137 -3.62 55.49 -16.78
CA LEU A 137 -3.87 55.99 -18.14
C LEU A 137 -5.07 56.93 -18.18
N LEU A 138 -6.15 56.61 -17.46
CA LEU A 138 -7.34 57.46 -17.36
C LEU A 138 -7.00 58.82 -16.72
N GLU A 139 -6.19 58.82 -15.65
CA GLU A 139 -5.76 60.04 -14.97
C GLU A 139 -4.89 60.93 -15.88
N GLU A 140 -3.98 60.33 -16.66
CA GLU A 140 -3.17 61.08 -17.62
C GLU A 140 -4.03 61.71 -18.74
N MET A 141 -5.01 60.97 -19.26
CA MET A 141 -5.94 61.54 -20.26
C MET A 141 -6.77 62.69 -19.70
N GLN A 142 -7.24 62.60 -18.46
CA GLN A 142 -7.95 63.69 -17.79
C GLN A 142 -7.04 64.91 -17.59
N ARG A 143 -5.82 64.71 -17.08
CA ARG A 143 -4.84 65.79 -16.91
C ARG A 143 -4.47 66.48 -18.21
N GLN A 144 -4.37 65.75 -19.33
CA GLN A 144 -4.11 66.33 -20.66
C GLN A 144 -5.33 67.06 -21.24
N GLY A 145 -6.54 66.56 -20.96
CA GLY A 145 -7.80 67.19 -21.37
C GLY A 145 -8.05 68.53 -20.67
N ASP A 146 -7.71 68.65 -19.39
CA ASP A 146 -7.87 69.89 -18.63
C ASP A 146 -6.85 70.98 -18.99
N GLN A 147 -5.78 70.63 -19.73
CA GLN A 147 -4.72 71.54 -20.17
C GLN A 147 -4.95 72.17 -21.55
N GLN A 148 -6.08 71.87 -22.21
CA GLN A 148 -6.46 72.40 -23.53
C GLN A 148 -7.75 73.22 -23.46
#